data_AF-A0A377F4B0-F1
#
_entry.id   AF-A0A377F4B0-F1
#
_cell.length_a   1.000
_cell.length_b   1.000
_cell.length_c   1.000
_cell.angle_alpha   90.00
_cell.angle_beta   90.00
_cell.angle_gamma   90.00
#
_symmetry.space_group_name_H-M   'P 1'
#
loop_
_entity.id
_entity.type
_entity.pdbx_description
1 polymer ?
#
loop_
_entity_poly.entity_id
_entity_poly.type
_entity_poly.pdbx_seq_one_letter_code
_entity_poly.pdbx_strand_id
1 'polypeptide(L)' 'MLAHRQKVPDGSGTAKALDYSLKRWEALTRYLDDGAVPIDNNWVENQIRPWALGRSNWLFAGSLRSGQRAAAVMT' A
#
# COMPACT_ATOMS: atom_id res chain seq x y z
N MET A 1 19.06 3.44 -8.38
CA MET A 1 18.36 2.20 -7.99
C MET A 1 18.90 0.94 -8.70
N LEU A 2 19.04 0.96 -10.04
CA LEU A 2 19.66 -0.15 -10.82
C LEU A 2 21.04 -0.56 -10.31
N ALA A 3 21.92 0.41 -10.01
CA ALA A 3 23.25 0.14 -9.46
C ALA A 3 23.24 -0.56 -8.08
N HIS A 4 22.16 -0.39 -7.29
CA HIS A 4 21.99 -1.11 -6.03
C HIS A 4 21.43 -2.51 -6.26
N ARG A 5 20.52 -2.68 -7.22
CA ARG A 5 19.96 -3.99 -7.57
C ARG A 5 21.02 -5.00 -8.02
N GLN A 6 22.06 -4.55 -8.74
CA GLN A 6 23.19 -5.38 -9.17
C GLN A 6 24.07 -5.87 -8.01
N LYS A 7 24.06 -5.18 -6.87
CA LYS A 7 24.85 -5.54 -5.68
C LYS A 7 24.11 -6.46 -4.72
N VAL A 8 22.81 -6.68 -4.95
CA VAL A 8 21.95 -7.46 -4.06
C VAL A 8 21.77 -8.87 -4.65
N PRO A 9 21.94 -9.93 -3.85
CA PRO A 9 21.73 -11.30 -4.30
C PRO A 9 20.31 -11.53 -4.83
N ASP A 10 20.21 -12.27 -5.93
CA ASP A 10 18.93 -12.66 -6.51
C ASP A 10 18.11 -13.53 -5.53
N GLY A 11 16.79 -13.37 -5.58
CA GLY A 11 15.87 -14.09 -4.71
C GLY A 11 15.71 -13.51 -3.30
N SER A 12 16.60 -12.61 -2.86
CA SER A 12 16.46 -11.91 -1.57
C SER A 12 15.22 -11.02 -1.52
N GLY A 13 14.69 -10.77 -0.31
CA GLY A 13 13.56 -9.85 -0.11
C GLY A 13 13.84 -8.44 -0.65
N THR A 14 15.07 -7.96 -0.46
CA THR A 14 15.54 -6.67 -0.99
C THR A 14 15.58 -6.66 -2.52
N ALA A 15 16.06 -7.73 -3.17
CA ALA A 15 16.02 -7.84 -4.63
C ALA A 15 14.58 -7.77 -5.15
N LYS A 16 13.65 -8.51 -4.52
CA LYS A 16 12.22 -8.48 -4.88
C LYS A 16 11.61 -7.08 -4.73
N ALA A 17 11.91 -6.38 -3.64
CA ALA A 17 11.41 -5.02 -3.41
C ALA A 17 11.96 -4.01 -4.43
N LEU A 18 13.25 -4.13 -4.78
CA LEU A 18 13.88 -3.32 -5.82
C LEU A 18 13.26 -3.60 -7.20
N ASP A 19 13.11 -4.88 -7.55
CA ASP A 19 12.52 -5.28 -8.84
C ASP A 19 11.07 -4.81 -8.97
N TYR A 20 10.28 -4.93 -7.90
CA TYR A 20 8.91 -4.43 -7.85
C TYR A 20 8.83 -2.93 -8.11
N SER A 21 9.69 -2.17 -7.43
CA SER A 21 9.69 -0.71 -7.53
C SER A 21 10.19 -0.25 -8.90
N LEU A 22 11.22 -0.91 -9.47
CA LEU A 22 11.69 -0.66 -10.84
C LEU A 22 10.61 -0.95 -11.89
N LYS A 23 9.85 -2.05 -11.74
CA LYS A 23 8.74 -2.40 -12.65
C LYS A 23 7.60 -1.37 -12.64
N ARG A 24 7.50 -0.55 -11.60
CA ARG A 24 6.42 0.43 -11.39
C ARG A 24 6.92 1.86 -11.41
N TRP A 25 8.13 2.08 -11.90
CA TRP A 25 8.80 3.38 -11.85
C TRP A 25 7.95 4.49 -12.48
N GLU A 26 7.36 4.23 -13.65
CA GLU A 26 6.49 5.20 -14.34
C GLU A 26 5.31 5.68 -13.48
N ALA A 27 4.67 4.76 -12.74
CA ALA A 27 3.57 5.12 -11.85
C ALA A 27 4.07 5.90 -10.63
N LEU A 28 5.24 5.55 -10.09
CA LEU A 28 5.85 6.24 -8.94
C LEU A 28 6.32 7.66 -9.29
N THR A 29 6.68 7.92 -10.54
CA THR A 29 7.14 9.24 -10.99
C THR A 29 6.06 10.11 -11.61
N ARG A 30 4.81 9.65 -11.70
CA ARG A 30 3.73 10.38 -12.40
C ARG A 30 3.50 11.79 -11.86
N TYR A 31 3.73 12.02 -10.57
CA TYR A 31 3.60 13.35 -9.95
C TYR A 31 4.57 14.40 -10.53
N LEU A 32 5.64 13.97 -11.21
CA LEU A 32 6.56 14.88 -11.91
C LEU A 32 5.94 15.47 -13.17
N ASP A 33 5.04 14.72 -13.82
CA ASP A 33 4.38 15.11 -15.06
C ASP A 33 3.01 15.77 -14.81
N ASP A 34 2.33 15.38 -13.72
CA ASP A 34 1.02 15.89 -13.31
C ASP A 34 1.05 16.42 -11.89
N GLY A 35 1.02 17.76 -11.75
CA GLY A 35 1.02 18.44 -10.47
C GLY A 35 -0.28 18.30 -9.65
N ALA A 36 -1.35 17.72 -10.22
CA ALA A 36 -2.54 17.36 -9.46
C ALA A 36 -2.35 16.08 -8.65
N VAL A 37 -1.35 15.26 -9.00
CA VAL A 37 -1.03 14.02 -8.28
C VAL A 37 -0.07 14.33 -7.13
N PRO A 38 -0.44 14.03 -5.87
CA PRO A 38 0.47 14.23 -4.75
C PRO A 38 1.67 13.29 -4.83
N ILE A 39 2.82 13.77 -4.36
CA ILE A 39 4.07 12.99 -4.30
C ILE A 39 3.99 11.80 -3.33
N ASP A 40 3.15 11.91 -2.30
CA ASP A 40 2.98 10.90 -1.27
C ASP A 40 1.55 10.33 -1.26
N ASN A 41 1.44 9.16 -0.64
CA ASN A 41 0.18 8.45 -0.44
C ASN A 41 -0.38 8.65 0.98
N ASN A 42 0.12 9.61 1.76
CA ASN A 42 -0.21 9.76 3.18
C ASN A 42 -1.72 9.99 3.39
N TRP A 43 -2.37 10.69 2.47
CA TRP A 43 -3.82 10.88 2.49
C TRP A 43 -4.58 9.54 2.42
N VAL A 44 -4.20 8.67 1.48
CA VAL A 44 -4.82 7.34 1.32
C VAL A 44 -4.51 6.46 2.53
N GLU A 45 -3.26 6.46 3.01
CA GLU A 45 -2.88 5.67 4.18
C GLU A 45 -3.65 6.09 5.43
N ASN A 46 -3.83 7.40 5.65
CA ASN A 46 -4.62 7.90 6.78
C ASN A 46 -6.10 7.52 6.67
N GLN A 47 -6.65 7.38 5.46
CA GLN A 47 -8.04 6.90 5.29
C GLN A 47 -8.18 5.40 5.57
N ILE A 48 -7.16 4.60 5.23
CA ILE A 48 -7.17 3.15 5.46
C ILE A 48 -6.79 2.82 6.92
N ARG A 49 -6.00 3.67 7.58
CA ARG A 49 -5.49 3.44 8.96
C ARG A 49 -6.60 3.11 9.99
N PRO A 50 -7.74 3.83 10.06
CA PRO A 50 -8.83 3.47 10.97
C PRO A 50 -9.37 2.05 10.76
N TRP A 51 -9.38 1.55 9.53
CA TRP A 51 -9.81 0.19 9.22
C TRP A 51 -8.79 -0.85 9.67
N ALA A 52 -7.51 -0.60 9.43
CA ALA A 52 -6.43 -1.48 9.87
C ALA A 52 -6.41 -1.60 11.41
N LEU A 53 -6.52 -0.47 12.12
CA LEU A 53 -6.58 -0.44 13.59
C LEU A 53 -7.90 -1.00 14.14
N GLY A 54 -9.01 -0.70 13.46
CA GLY A 54 -10.33 -1.22 13.83
C GLY A 54 -10.39 -2.74 13.78
N ARG A 55 -9.79 -3.36 12.76
CA ARG A 55 -9.76 -4.81 12.58
C ARG A 55 -9.21 -5.58 13.79
N SER A 56 -8.19 -5.04 14.47
CA SER A 56 -7.62 -5.69 15.67
C SER A 56 -8.41 -5.38 16.94
N ASN A 57 -9.22 -4.31 16.95
CA ASN A 57 -9.83 -3.75 18.17
C ASN A 57 -11.35 -3.93 18.22
N TRP A 58 -12.02 -4.25 17.11
CA TRP A 58 -13.46 -4.46 17.07
C TRP A 58 -13.82 -5.86 17.55
N LEU A 59 -14.32 -5.94 18.78
CA LEU A 59 -14.80 -7.20 19.39
C LEU A 59 -16.20 -7.60 18.88
N PHE A 60 -17.01 -6.61 18.45
CA PHE A 60 -18.41 -6.81 18.08
C PHE A 60 -18.81 -5.96 16.88
N ALA A 61 -19.70 -6.49 16.05
CA ALA A 61 -20.40 -5.72 15.02
C ALA A 61 -21.76 -5.28 15.57
N GLY A 62 -21.99 -3.96 15.69
CA GLY A 62 -23.25 -3.40 16.20
C GLY A 62 -24.47 -3.59 15.29
N SER A 63 -24.28 -4.08 14.06
CA SER A 63 -25.35 -4.42 13.12
C SER A 63 -24.89 -5.52 12.17
N LEU A 64 -25.79 -6.45 11.82
CA LEU A 64 -25.51 -7.50 10.84
C LEU A 64 -25.12 -6.93 9.48
N ARG A 65 -25.83 -5.88 9.02
CA ARG A 65 -25.58 -5.24 7.72
C ARG A 65 -24.21 -4.56 7.69
N SER A 66 -23.82 -3.86 8.75
CA SER A 66 -22.50 -3.23 8.84
C SER A 66 -21.40 -4.28 8.99
N GLY A 67 -21.65 -5.37 9.73
CA GLY A 67 -20.73 -6.49 9.88
C GLY A 67 -20.42 -7.18 8.55
N GLN A 68 -21.45 -7.47 7.74
CA GLN A 68 -21.27 -8.05 6.40
C GLN A 68 -20.44 -7.15 5.47
N ARG A 69 -20.67 -5.84 5.51
CA ARG A 69 -19.89 -4.87 4.73
C ARG A 69 -18.44 -4.80 5.21
N ALA A 70 -18.22 -4.76 6.52
CA ALA A 70 -16.88 -4.76 7.09
C ALA A 70 -16.12 -6.05 6.73
N ALA A 71 -16.77 -7.21 6.80
CA ALA A 71 -16.18 -8.49 6.41
C ALA A 71 -15.73 -8.47 4.94
N ALA A 72 -16.58 -8.00 4.02
CA ALA A 72 -16.27 -7.92 2.60
C ALA A 72 -15.07 -7.00 2.28
N VAL A 73 -14.88 -5.93 3.05
CA VAL A 73 -13.75 -5.00 2.91
C VAL A 73 -12.46 -5.56 3.52
N MET A 74 -12.56 -6.52 4.45
CA MET A 74 -11.43 -7.05 5.22
C MET A 74 -10.86 -8.39 4.74
N THR A 75 -11.64 -9.20 4.00
CA THR A 75 -11.18 -10.42 3.30
C THR A 75 -10.30 -10.07 2.10
#